data_AF-A0A554L7H9-F1
#
_entry.id   AF-A0A554L7H9-F1
#
_cell.length_a   1.000
_cell.length_b   1.000
_cell.length_c   1.000
_cell.angle_alpha   90.00
_cell.angle_beta   90.00
_cell.angle_gamma   90.00
#
_symmetry.space_group_name_H-M   'P 1'
#
loop_
_entity.id
_entity.type
_entity.pdbx_description
1 polymer ?
#
loop_
_entity_poly.entity_id
_entity_poly.type
_entity_poly.pdbx_seq_one_letter_code
_entity_poly.pdbx_strand_id
1 'polypeptide(L)'
;MKVLLLQDVRGVGRKNEVKEVSDGYARNFLIARKLAVAANESAMKFKAEVDANEQAAINRYKALAEKISKESFEFFVKTGAKGEVFGSVTKEDVRKHLSEKGFSEVEVVLPKPIKFTGEHMVEINFGKGIVGKLKVKVSSAK
;
A
#
# COMPACT_ATOMS: atom_id res chain seq x y z
N MET A 1 -30.96 -17.17 -4.59
CA MET A 1 -30.87 -15.69 -4.75
C MET A 1 -29.42 -15.23 -4.79
N LYS A 2 -29.08 -14.32 -5.70
CA LYS A 2 -27.75 -13.65 -5.72
C LYS A 2 -27.75 -12.44 -4.79
N VAL A 3 -26.71 -12.33 -3.97
CA VAL A 3 -26.51 -11.24 -3.03
C VAL A 3 -25.09 -10.68 -3.14
N LEU A 4 -24.95 -9.36 -2.99
CA LEU A 4 -23.68 -8.67 -2.85
C LEU A 4 -23.38 -8.48 -1.36
N LEU A 5 -22.27 -9.06 -0.89
CA LEU A 5 -21.84 -8.95 0.50
C LEU A 5 -21.30 -7.53 0.77
N LEU A 6 -21.80 -6.88 1.82
CA LEU A 6 -21.30 -5.57 2.27
C LEU A 6 -20.13 -5.69 3.26
N GLN A 7 -19.96 -6.87 3.85
CA GLN A 7 -18.96 -7.18 4.87
C GLN A 7 -18.46 -8.61 4.68
N ASP A 8 -17.32 -8.93 5.29
CA ASP A 8 -16.81 -10.30 5.31
C ASP A 8 -17.74 -11.19 6.15
N VAL A 9 -18.24 -12.28 5.54
CA VAL A 9 -19.12 -13.24 6.22
C VAL A 9 -18.44 -14.61 6.21
N ARG A 10 -18.08 -15.08 7.41
CA ARG A 10 -17.40 -16.37 7.59
C ARG A 10 -18.22 -17.50 6.96
N GLY A 11 -17.59 -18.26 6.05
CA GLY A 11 -18.21 -19.38 5.35
C GLY A 11 -19.06 -19.00 4.13
N VAL A 12 -19.25 -17.71 3.84
CA VAL A 12 -20.01 -17.26 2.67
C VAL A 12 -19.09 -16.56 1.66
N GLY A 13 -18.32 -15.56 2.10
CA GLY A 13 -17.45 -14.80 1.20
C GLY A 13 -16.90 -13.51 1.82
N ARG A 14 -16.17 -12.74 1.03
CA ARG A 14 -15.58 -11.45 1.42
C ARG A 14 -16.48 -10.27 1.05
N LYS A 15 -16.20 -9.11 1.64
CA LYS A 15 -16.83 -7.84 1.29
C LYS A 15 -16.71 -7.56 -0.21
N ASN A 16 -17.78 -7.01 -0.79
CA ASN A 16 -17.98 -6.74 -2.21
C ASN A 16 -18.03 -7.98 -3.12
N GLU A 17 -18.07 -9.19 -2.56
CA GLU A 17 -18.23 -10.42 -3.33
C GLU A 17 -19.71 -10.71 -3.62
N VAL A 18 -20.01 -11.18 -4.83
CA VAL A 18 -21.36 -11.65 -5.19
C VAL A 18 -21.41 -13.15 -4.94
N LYS A 19 -22.34 -13.59 -4.10
CA LYS A 19 -22.58 -15.01 -3.82
C LYS A 19 -24.01 -15.40 -4.11
N GLU A 20 -24.15 -16.63 -4.57
CA GLU A 20 -25.44 -17.28 -4.70
C GLU A 20 -25.72 -18.07 -3.43
N VAL A 21 -26.82 -17.75 -2.78
CA VAL A 21 -27.25 -18.38 -1.53
C VAL A 21 -28.74 -18.71 -1.59
N SER A 22 -29.22 -19.52 -0.65
CA SER A 22 -30.65 -19.80 -0.54
C SER A 22 -31.44 -18.55 -0.18
N ASP A 23 -32.66 -18.44 -0.70
CA ASP A 23 -33.49 -17.23 -0.56
C ASP A 23 -33.81 -16.92 0.92
N GLY A 24 -34.06 -17.97 1.71
CA GLY A 24 -34.29 -17.84 3.15
C GLY A 24 -33.05 -17.32 3.90
N TYR A 25 -31.86 -17.81 3.56
CA TYR A 25 -30.62 -17.35 4.16
C TYR A 25 -30.28 -15.90 3.74
N ALA A 26 -30.52 -15.54 2.48
CA ALA A 26 -30.38 -14.17 2.00
C ALA A 26 -31.29 -13.21 2.76
N ARG A 27 -32.61 -13.46 2.79
CA ARG A 27 -33.59 -12.52 3.36
C ARG A 27 -33.53 -12.46 4.88
N ASN A 28 -33.54 -13.62 5.56
CA ASN A 28 -33.72 -13.69 7.01
C ASN A 28 -32.42 -13.47 7.79
N PHE A 29 -31.26 -13.71 7.17
CA PHE A 29 -29.96 -13.58 7.84
C PHE A 29 -29.11 -12.46 7.23
N LEU A 30 -28.73 -12.58 5.96
CA LEU A 30 -27.76 -11.65 5.36
C LEU A 30 -28.32 -10.23 5.19
N ILE A 31 -29.52 -10.10 4.61
CA ILE A 31 -30.17 -8.81 4.36
C ILE A 31 -30.73 -8.22 5.66
N ALA A 32 -31.40 -9.02 6.49
CA ALA A 32 -31.93 -8.58 7.78
C ALA A 32 -30.84 -8.02 8.71
N ARG A 33 -29.63 -8.58 8.67
CA ARG A 33 -28.47 -8.10 9.45
C ARG A 33 -27.60 -7.08 8.71
N LYS A 34 -28.02 -6.60 7.53
CA LYS A 34 -27.26 -5.65 6.69
C LYS A 34 -25.85 -6.15 6.30
N LEU A 35 -25.66 -7.46 6.25
CA LEU A 35 -24.42 -8.11 5.81
C LEU A 35 -24.34 -8.23 4.29
N ALA A 36 -25.49 -8.22 3.60
CA ALA A 36 -25.56 -8.27 2.15
C ALA A 36 -26.77 -7.50 1.61
N VAL A 37 -26.74 -7.16 0.33
CA VAL A 37 -27.87 -6.60 -0.43
C VAL A 37 -28.22 -7.52 -1.59
N ALA A 38 -29.44 -7.44 -2.10
CA ALA A 38 -29.81 -8.16 -3.31
C ALA A 38 -28.92 -7.69 -4.48
N ALA A 39 -28.37 -8.63 -5.24
CA ALA A 39 -27.52 -8.34 -6.40
C ALA A 39 -28.38 -7.88 -7.59
N ASN A 40 -28.98 -6.70 -7.49
CA ASN A 40 -29.70 -6.04 -8.56
C ASN A 40 -28.74 -5.24 -9.46
N GLU A 41 -29.23 -4.70 -10.57
CA GLU A 41 -28.38 -3.94 -11.51
C GLU A 41 -27.66 -2.75 -10.85
N SER A 42 -28.32 -2.06 -9.91
CA SER A 42 -27.73 -0.93 -9.18
C SER A 42 -26.56 -1.38 -8.30
N ALA A 43 -26.72 -2.48 -7.54
CA ALA A 43 -25.67 -3.07 -6.72
C ALA A 43 -24.50 -3.58 -7.57
N MET A 44 -24.78 -4.14 -8.74
CA MET A 44 -23.74 -4.57 -9.70
C MET A 44 -22.96 -3.40 -10.29
N LYS A 45 -23.64 -2.28 -10.63
CA LYS A 45 -22.99 -1.04 -11.08
C LYS A 45 -22.10 -0.45 -9.99
N PHE A 46 -22.60 -0.38 -8.75
CA PHE A 46 -21.80 0.08 -7.60
C PHE A 46 -20.56 -0.80 -7.39
N LYS A 47 -20.69 -2.12 -7.46
CA LYS A 47 -19.54 -3.03 -7.38
C LYS A 47 -18.52 -2.74 -8.49
N ALA A 48 -18.98 -2.59 -9.74
CA ALA A 48 -18.08 -2.31 -10.86
C ALA A 48 -17.32 -1.00 -10.68
N GLU A 49 -17.97 0.04 -10.14
CA GLU A 49 -17.32 1.32 -9.81
C GLU A 49 -16.27 1.17 -8.70
N VAL A 50 -16.60 0.45 -7.63
CA VAL A 50 -15.67 0.16 -6.54
C VAL A 50 -14.45 -0.63 -7.05
N ASP A 51 -14.68 -1.67 -7.85
CA ASP A 51 -13.62 -2.50 -8.44
C ASP A 51 -12.73 -1.67 -9.38
N ALA A 52 -13.33 -0.80 -10.20
CA ALA A 52 -12.59 0.09 -11.11
C ALA A 52 -11.72 1.09 -10.34
N ASN A 53 -12.24 1.67 -9.26
CA ASN A 53 -11.47 2.56 -8.39
C ASN A 53 -10.32 1.84 -7.68
N GLU A 54 -10.56 0.62 -7.20
CA GLU A 54 -9.51 -0.20 -6.60
C GLU A 54 -8.42 -0.56 -7.61
N GLN A 55 -8.80 -0.95 -8.83
CA GLN A 55 -7.85 -1.25 -9.90
C GLN A 55 -7.06 0.00 -10.32
N ALA A 56 -7.71 1.16 -10.38
CA ALA A 56 -7.04 2.44 -10.66
C ALA A 56 -6.01 2.78 -9.56
N ALA A 57 -6.35 2.55 -8.28
CA ALA A 57 -5.42 2.74 -7.18
C ALA A 57 -4.22 1.78 -7.28
N ILE A 58 -4.46 0.49 -7.53
CA ILE A 58 -3.40 -0.52 -7.75
C ILE A 58 -2.47 -0.10 -8.89
N ASN A 59 -3.03 0.33 -10.03
CA ASN A 59 -2.24 0.76 -11.18
C ASN A 59 -1.41 2.00 -10.87
N ARG A 60 -1.97 2.97 -10.13
CA ARG A 60 -1.24 4.15 -9.65
C ARG A 60 -0.08 3.74 -8.74
N TYR A 61 -0.30 2.86 -7.77
CA TYR A 61 0.75 2.38 -6.86
C TYR A 61 1.84 1.60 -7.60
N LYS A 62 1.49 0.77 -8.59
CA LYS A 62 2.48 0.08 -9.44
C LYS A 62 3.34 1.08 -10.21
N ALA A 63 2.72 2.09 -10.82
CA ALA A 63 3.46 3.13 -11.53
C ALA A 63 4.39 3.93 -10.59
N LEU A 64 3.96 4.20 -9.36
CA LEU A 64 4.80 4.85 -8.34
C LEU A 64 5.97 3.95 -7.91
N ALA A 65 5.73 2.65 -7.72
CA ALA A 65 6.78 1.68 -7.38
C ALA A 65 7.82 1.52 -8.51
N GLU A 66 7.41 1.63 -9.78
CA GLU A 66 8.35 1.66 -10.90
C GLU A 66 9.15 2.96 -10.96
N LYS A 67 8.49 4.11 -10.72
CA LYS A 67 9.17 5.41 -10.66
C LYS A 67 10.23 5.41 -9.56
N ILE A 68 9.88 4.96 -8.35
CA ILE A 68 10.79 4.98 -7.22
C ILE A 68 11.99 4.05 -7.42
N SER A 69 11.79 2.93 -8.13
CA SER A 69 12.87 1.98 -8.43
C SER A 69 13.90 2.54 -9.43
N LYS A 70 13.52 3.56 -10.19
CA LYS A 70 14.43 4.29 -11.11
C LYS A 70 15.10 5.48 -10.44
N GLU A 71 14.59 5.93 -9.30
CA GLU A 71 15.18 7.04 -8.56
C GLU A 71 16.26 6.55 -7.58
N SER A 72 17.29 7.38 -7.43
CA SER A 72 18.33 7.22 -6.42
C SER A 72 18.34 8.45 -5.53
N PHE A 73 18.31 8.24 -4.21
CA PHE A 73 18.36 9.34 -3.25
C PHE A 73 19.77 9.43 -2.70
N GLU A 74 20.38 10.61 -2.82
CA GLU A 74 21.69 10.88 -2.22
C GLU A 74 21.50 11.67 -0.93
N PHE A 75 21.95 11.10 0.19
CA PHE A 75 21.97 11.77 1.48
C PHE A 75 23.39 12.20 1.80
N PHE A 76 23.58 13.51 2.00
CA PHE A 76 24.83 14.09 2.45
C PHE A 76 24.79 14.22 3.97
N VAL A 77 25.63 13.44 4.65
CA VAL A 77 25.70 13.40 6.11
C VAL A 77 27.15 13.55 6.56
N LYS A 78 27.36 14.10 7.76
CA LYS A 78 28.70 14.17 8.35
C LYS A 78 29.16 12.76 8.75
N THR A 79 30.31 12.36 8.24
CA THR A 79 30.89 11.03 8.49
C THR A 79 32.17 11.14 9.29
N GLY A 80 32.39 10.21 10.21
CA GLY A 80 33.64 10.07 10.94
C GLY A 80 34.75 9.45 10.09
N ALA A 81 35.96 9.40 10.66
CA ALA A 81 37.17 8.95 9.96
C ALA A 81 37.12 7.52 9.41
N LYS A 82 36.19 6.68 9.88
CA LYS A 82 35.99 5.28 9.44
C LYS A 82 34.77 5.06 8.52
N GLY A 83 34.12 6.12 8.04
CA GLY A 83 32.90 6.01 7.21
C GLY A 83 31.62 5.74 8.02
N GLU A 84 31.68 5.83 9.35
CA GLU A 84 30.49 5.84 10.21
C GLU A 84 29.80 7.20 10.15
N VAL A 85 28.48 7.18 10.04
CA VAL A 85 27.62 8.37 10.00
C VAL A 85 27.32 8.82 11.43
N PHE A 86 27.58 10.08 11.76
CA PHE A 86 27.33 10.62 13.10
C PHE A 86 25.85 10.66 13.50
N GLY A 87 24.95 10.94 12.54
CA GLY A 87 23.52 11.11 12.80
C GLY A 87 22.65 9.89 12.50
N SER A 88 23.16 8.90 11.77
CA SER A 88 22.41 7.84 11.08
C SER A 88 21.29 8.35 10.16
N VAL A 89 20.98 7.62 9.08
CA VAL A 89 19.79 7.92 8.26
C VAL A 89 18.66 7.03 8.76
N THR A 90 17.61 7.65 9.27
CA THR A 90 16.46 6.95 9.84
C THR A 90 15.33 6.80 8.83
N LYS A 91 14.34 5.95 9.16
CA LYS A 91 13.11 5.80 8.36
C LYS A 91 12.37 7.13 8.17
N GLU A 92 12.47 8.04 9.14
CA GLU A 92 11.78 9.33 9.11
C GLU A 92 12.43 10.29 8.12
N ASP A 93 13.76 10.27 8.02
CA ASP A 93 14.51 11.08 7.06
C ASP A 93 14.19 10.66 5.62
N VAL A 94 14.18 9.34 5.37
CA VAL A 94 13.77 8.77 4.09
C VAL A 94 12.32 9.15 3.78
N ARG A 95 11.41 9.03 4.74
CA ARG A 95 10.00 9.40 4.57
C ARG A 95 9.81 10.89 4.27
N LYS A 96 10.57 11.78 4.93
CA LYS A 96 10.52 13.23 4.64
C LYS A 96 10.94 13.50 3.20
N HIS A 97 12.05 12.92 2.76
CA HIS A 97 12.55 13.10 1.40
C HIS A 97 11.58 12.55 0.34
N LEU A 98 10.90 11.43 0.65
CA LEU A 98 9.83 10.88 -0.18
C LEU A 98 8.63 11.84 -0.29
N SER A 99 8.23 12.42 0.85
CA SER A 99 7.14 13.39 0.87
C SER A 99 7.44 14.64 0.05
N GLU A 100 8.68 15.13 0.06
CA GLU A 100 9.14 16.26 -0.76
C GLU A 100 9.02 15.96 -2.27
N LYS A 101 9.24 14.71 -2.67
CA LYS A 101 9.06 14.25 -4.06
C LYS A 101 7.61 13.91 -4.43
N GLY A 102 6.65 14.15 -3.53
CA GLY A 102 5.23 13.89 -3.77
C GLY A 102 4.78 12.47 -3.48
N PHE A 103 5.61 11.65 -2.82
CA PHE A 103 5.23 10.34 -2.31
C PHE A 103 4.80 10.46 -0.84
N SER A 104 3.64 11.05 -0.59
CA SER A 104 3.03 11.10 0.75
C SER A 104 2.33 9.77 1.07
N GLU A 105 2.30 9.40 2.35
CA GLU A 105 1.58 8.20 2.88
C GLU A 105 2.16 6.83 2.50
N VAL A 106 3.46 6.75 2.18
CA VAL A 106 4.15 5.46 1.96
C VAL A 106 4.77 4.93 3.25
N GLU A 107 4.74 3.60 3.42
CA GLU A 107 5.35 2.93 4.56
C GLU A 107 6.78 2.51 4.20
N VAL A 108 7.76 3.10 4.90
CA VAL A 108 9.18 2.80 4.68
C VAL A 108 9.60 1.63 5.57
N VAL A 109 10.01 0.53 4.96
CA VAL A 109 10.48 -0.66 5.65
C VAL A 109 12.00 -0.54 5.83
N LEU A 110 12.41 -0.05 6.99
CA LEU A 110 13.82 0.05 7.37
C LEU A 110 14.03 -0.50 8.79
N PRO A 111 14.43 -1.77 8.94
CA PRO A 111 14.55 -2.41 10.26
C PRO A 111 15.73 -1.90 11.08
N LYS A 112 16.80 -1.42 10.42
CA LYS A 112 17.97 -0.83 11.07
C LYS A 112 18.29 0.52 10.41
N PRO A 113 18.56 1.58 11.19
CA PRO A 113 18.99 2.85 10.62
C PRO A 113 20.35 2.70 9.92
N ILE A 114 20.56 3.47 8.85
CA ILE A 114 21.79 3.40 8.06
C ILE A 114 22.87 4.19 8.79
N LYS A 115 23.92 3.49 9.23
CA LYS A 115 25.04 4.08 9.99
C LYS A 115 26.35 4.14 9.21
N PHE A 116 26.38 3.63 7.99
CA PHE A 116 27.59 3.55 7.16
C PHE A 116 27.36 4.22 5.81
N THR A 117 28.40 4.87 5.30
CA THR A 117 28.43 5.37 3.93
C THR A 117 28.32 4.23 2.92
N GLY A 118 27.77 4.53 1.75
CA GLY A 118 27.58 3.55 0.67
C GLY A 118 26.15 3.48 0.15
N GLU A 119 25.90 2.48 -0.69
CA GLU A 119 24.59 2.24 -1.30
C GLU A 119 23.79 1.23 -0.48
N HIS A 120 22.57 1.60 -0.12
CA HIS A 120 21.63 0.80 0.64
C HIS A 120 20.32 0.69 -0.13
N MET A 121 19.76 -0.51 -0.23
CA MET A 121 18.42 -0.70 -0.77
C MET A 121 17.41 -0.61 0.36
N VAL A 122 16.44 0.29 0.23
CA VAL A 122 15.35 0.47 1.18
C VAL A 122 14.05 0.07 0.51
N GLU A 123 13.25 -0.75 1.19
CA GLU A 123 11.95 -1.18 0.68
C GLU A 123 10.86 -0.21 1.11
N ILE A 124 9.95 0.10 0.19
CA ILE A 124 8.84 1.03 0.39
C ILE A 124 7.56 0.32 0.02
N ASN A 125 6.67 0.19 1.00
CA ASN A 125 5.38 -0.43 0.85
C ASN A 125 4.34 0.64 0.48
N PHE A 126 3.72 0.48 -0.69
CA PHE A 126 2.68 1.36 -1.21
C PHE A 126 1.27 0.84 -0.86
N GLY A 127 1.16 -0.28 -0.14
CA GLY A 127 -0.09 -0.95 0.16
C GLY A 127 -0.54 -1.90 -0.95
N LYS A 128 -1.61 -2.67 -0.67
CA LYS A 128 -2.19 -3.67 -1.60
C LYS A 128 -1.17 -4.71 -2.13
N GLY A 129 -0.12 -4.99 -1.35
CA GLY A 129 0.94 -5.94 -1.71
C GLY A 129 1.97 -5.40 -2.70
N ILE A 130 2.02 -4.09 -2.96
CA ILE A 130 2.97 -3.46 -3.88
C ILE A 130 4.15 -2.92 -3.08
N VAL A 131 5.34 -3.42 -3.39
CA VAL A 131 6.61 -3.00 -2.78
C VAL A 131 7.53 -2.42 -3.85
N GLY A 132 8.05 -1.22 -3.62
CA GLY A 132 9.10 -0.60 -4.42
C GLY A 132 10.45 -0.67 -3.71
N LYS A 133 11.55 -0.73 -4.48
CA LYS A 133 12.91 -0.73 -3.95
C LYS A 133 13.58 0.60 -4.28
N LEU A 134 13.88 1.40 -3.27
CA LEU A 134 14.59 2.66 -3.41
C LEU A 134 16.09 2.45 -3.19
N LYS A 135 16.92 2.98 -4.09
CA LYS A 135 18.36 3.06 -3.87
C LYS A 135 18.70 4.33 -3.08
N VAL A 136 19.26 4.14 -1.89
CA VAL A 136 19.70 5.23 -1.01
C VAL A 136 21.22 5.21 -0.96
N LYS A 137 21.85 6.27 -1.44
CA LYS A 137 23.30 6.44 -1.40
C LYS A 137 23.66 7.47 -0.34
N VAL A 138 24.50 7.06 0.61
CA VAL A 138 24.94 7.90 1.71
C VAL A 138 26.38 8.33 1.45
N SER A 139 26.57 9.63 1.30
CA SER A 139 27.85 10.28 0.98
C SER A 139 28.28 11.23 2.10
N SER A 140 29.60 11.40 2.26
CA SER A 140 30.13 12.41 3.19
C SER A 140 29.77 13.80 2.68
N ALA A 141 29.09 14.58 3.50
CA ALA A 141 29.08 16.03 3.33
C ALA A 141 30.53 16.52 3.51
N LYS A 142 31.01 17.30 2.54
CA LYS A 142 32.37 17.85 2.53
C LYS A 142 32.55 18.88 3.65
#